data_AF-A0A7S1WPY5-F1
#
_entry.id   AF-A0A7S1WPY5-F1
#
_cell.length_a   1.000
_cell.length_b   1.000
_cell.length_c   1.000
_cell.angle_alpha   90.00
_cell.angle_beta   90.00
_cell.angle_gamma   90.00
#
_symmetry.space_group_name_H-M   'P 1'
#
loop_
_entity.id
_entity.type
_entity.pdbx_description
1 polymer ?
#
loop_
_entity_poly.entity_id
_entity_poly.type
_entity_poly.pdbx_seq_one_letter_code
_entity_poly.pdbx_strand_id
1 'polypeptide(L)'
;PGYWKAQGGQGALQNGDGAGKEKIALKIKGLVKAFGKKLAVDHLDLSVEKGEVFALLGHNGAGKTTVFNCITGLYAPTEGEVHIGGHSVRHALEESRSQFAVCPQDSPLYPEFTVERHLFFFGTLMGRQ
;
A
#
# COMPACT_ATOMS: atom_id res chain seq x y z
N PRO A 1 -8.48 20.08 -9.86
CA PRO A 1 -7.47 20.47 -8.84
C PRO A 1 -6.73 19.22 -8.32
N GLY A 2 -5.44 19.09 -8.68
CA GLY A 2 -4.49 18.13 -8.10
C GLY A 2 -4.48 16.71 -8.68
N TYR A 3 -4.14 16.56 -9.97
CA TYR A 3 -3.82 15.26 -10.56
C TYR A 3 -2.41 14.83 -10.16
N TRP A 4 -2.26 13.62 -9.62
CA TRP A 4 -0.96 13.03 -9.40
C TRP A 4 -0.39 12.49 -10.71
N LYS A 5 0.83 12.89 -11.03
CA LYS A 5 1.73 12.14 -11.90
C LYS A 5 2.88 11.64 -11.04
N ALA A 6 3.03 10.33 -10.92
CA ALA A 6 4.19 9.74 -10.28
C ALA A 6 5.45 10.17 -11.04
N GLN A 7 6.39 10.85 -10.38
CA GLN A 7 7.74 11.04 -10.86
C GLN A 7 8.66 10.17 -10.00
N GLY A 8 8.88 8.95 -10.48
CA GLY A 8 9.90 8.01 -10.03
C GLY A 8 10.78 7.65 -11.23
N GLY A 9 12.10 7.63 -11.03
CA GLY A 9 13.12 7.60 -12.06
C GLY A 9 13.00 6.46 -13.08
N GLN A 10 13.55 6.71 -14.27
CA GLN A 10 13.67 5.74 -15.35
C GLN A 10 14.46 4.49 -14.91
N GLY A 11 13.73 3.43 -14.56
CA GLY A 11 14.21 2.05 -14.60
C GLY A 11 13.50 1.33 -15.73
N ALA A 12 14.29 0.82 -16.69
CA ALA A 12 13.86 0.40 -18.02
C ALA A 12 12.72 -0.64 -18.04
N LEU A 13 11.83 -0.45 -19.02
CA LEU A 13 10.95 -1.49 -19.57
C LEU A 13 11.83 -2.60 -20.16
N GLN A 14 11.74 -3.82 -19.65
CA GLN A 14 12.08 -5.01 -20.41
C GLN A 14 10.98 -6.06 -20.24
N ASN A 15 10.40 -6.45 -21.38
CA ASN A 15 9.57 -7.63 -21.53
C ASN A 15 10.43 -8.87 -21.25
N GLY A 16 9.99 -9.72 -20.32
CA GLY A 16 10.65 -10.97 -19.99
C GLY A 16 9.72 -11.87 -19.19
N ASP A 17 9.31 -12.96 -19.82
CA ASP A 17 8.45 -13.99 -19.26
C ASP A 17 9.09 -14.66 -18.03
N GLY A 18 8.27 -14.93 -17.01
CA GLY A 18 8.49 -16.03 -16.07
C GLY A 18 9.26 -15.78 -14.76
N ALA A 19 10.13 -14.78 -14.62
CA ALA A 19 11.01 -14.65 -13.44
C ALA A 19 10.83 -13.38 -12.58
N GLY A 20 9.97 -12.43 -12.99
CA GLY A 20 9.87 -11.09 -12.38
C GLY A 20 8.88 -10.93 -11.21
N LYS A 21 8.10 -11.95 -10.86
CA LYS A 21 7.04 -11.83 -9.82
C LYS A 21 7.60 -11.71 -8.40
N GLU A 22 8.75 -12.30 -8.09
CA GLU A 22 9.29 -12.31 -6.73
C GLU A 22 9.96 -11.00 -6.30
N LYS A 23 10.32 -10.12 -7.26
CA LYS A 23 11.04 -8.87 -6.96
C LYS A 23 10.11 -7.73 -6.54
N ILE A 24 8.82 -7.78 -6.91
CA ILE A 24 7.89 -6.68 -6.65
C ILE A 24 7.21 -6.88 -5.29
N ALA A 25 7.37 -5.90 -4.39
CA ALA A 25 6.72 -5.89 -3.08
C ALA A 25 5.28 -5.36 -3.16
N LEU A 26 5.06 -4.30 -3.95
CA LEU A 26 3.75 -3.67 -4.18
C LEU A 26 3.55 -3.41 -5.66
N LYS A 27 2.41 -3.83 -6.21
CA LYS A 27 1.97 -3.50 -7.57
C LYS A 27 0.57 -2.91 -7.53
N ILE A 28 0.43 -1.70 -8.08
CA ILE A 28 -0.84 -1.03 -8.30
C ILE A 28 -0.99 -0.84 -9.82
N LYS A 29 -2.16 -1.23 -10.35
CA LYS A 29 -2.49 -1.08 -11.76
C LYS A 29 -3.79 -0.30 -11.91
N GLY A 30 -3.73 0.89 -12.50
CA GLY A 30 -4.88 1.74 -12.80
C GLY A 30 -5.81 1.98 -11.61
N LEU A 31 -5.27 2.19 -10.40
CA LEU A 31 -6.08 2.35 -9.20
C LEU A 31 -6.97 3.59 -9.31
N VAL A 32 -8.28 3.37 -9.23
CA VAL A 32 -9.29 4.41 -9.11
C VAL A 32 -10.00 4.25 -7.78
N LYS A 33 -10.17 5.36 -7.06
CA LYS A 33 -11.06 5.39 -5.88
C LYS A 33 -11.94 6.63 -5.92
N ALA A 34 -13.24 6.41 -6.05
CA ALA A 34 -14.26 7.44 -5.98
C ALA A 34 -15.13 7.28 -4.72
N PHE A 35 -15.52 8.42 -4.14
CA PHE A 35 -16.52 8.52 -3.08
C PHE A 35 -17.70 9.34 -3.61
N GLY A 36 -18.75 8.65 -4.07
CA GLY A 36 -19.83 9.30 -4.82
C GLY A 36 -19.29 10.00 -6.07
N LYS A 37 -19.50 11.31 -6.18
CA LYS A 37 -19.02 12.12 -7.30
C LYS A 37 -17.56 12.57 -7.19
N LYS A 38 -16.91 12.35 -6.05
CA LYS A 38 -15.54 12.82 -5.80
C LYS A 38 -14.54 11.72 -6.16
N LEU A 39 -13.72 11.98 -7.18
CA LEU A 39 -12.57 11.16 -7.52
C LEU A 39 -11.41 11.47 -6.56
N ALA A 40 -11.07 10.52 -5.69
CA ALA A 40 -10.01 10.67 -4.69
C ALA A 40 -8.67 10.08 -5.14
N VAL A 41 -8.70 9.07 -6.02
CA VAL A 41 -7.55 8.54 -6.74
C VAL A 41 -7.98 8.31 -8.18
N ASP A 42 -7.16 8.76 -9.12
CA ASP A 42 -7.43 8.75 -10.56
C ASP A 42 -6.32 7.98 -11.28
N HIS A 43 -6.62 6.75 -11.72
CA HIS A 43 -5.76 5.88 -12.54
C HIS A 43 -4.29 5.84 -12.10
N LEU A 44 -4.03 5.51 -10.84
CA LEU A 44 -2.67 5.41 -10.32
C LEU A 44 -2.03 4.06 -10.69
N ASP A 45 -0.90 4.11 -11.39
CA ASP A 45 0.02 2.98 -11.56
C ASP A 45 1.26 3.17 -10.67
N LEU A 46 1.62 2.13 -9.91
CA LEU A 46 2.79 2.14 -9.03
C LEU A 46 3.38 0.74 -8.93
N SER A 47 4.70 0.64 -8.93
CA SER A 47 5.42 -0.60 -8.62
C SER A 47 6.53 -0.26 -7.65
N VAL A 48 6.63 -1.00 -6.55
CA VAL A 48 7.71 -0.88 -5.57
C VAL A 48 8.39 -2.22 -5.48
N GLU A 49 9.71 -2.24 -5.67
CA GLU A 49 10.51 -3.46 -5.57
C GLU A 49 10.86 -3.79 -4.11
N LYS A 50 11.17 -5.06 -3.83
CA LYS A 50 11.70 -5.48 -2.54
C LYS A 50 13.03 -4.76 -2.28
N GLY A 51 13.15 -4.16 -1.10
CA GLY A 51 14.33 -3.38 -0.70
C GLY A 51 14.29 -1.91 -1.11
N GLU A 52 13.26 -1.48 -1.85
CA GLU A 52 13.06 -0.08 -2.20
C GLU A 52 12.38 0.69 -1.06
N VAL A 53 12.80 1.94 -0.85
CA VAL A 53 12.11 2.90 0.01
C VAL A 53 11.34 3.87 -0.87
N PHE A 54 10.03 3.89 -0.71
CA PHE A 54 9.13 4.75 -1.49
C PHE A 54 8.31 5.68 -0.58
N ALA A 55 8.03 6.89 -1.06
CA ALA A 55 7.25 7.89 -0.32
C ALA A 55 6.12 8.47 -1.19
N LEU A 56 4.92 8.60 -0.60
CA LEU A 56 3.78 9.32 -1.18
C LEU A 56 3.78 10.78 -0.68
N LEU A 57 4.08 11.76 -1.54
CA LEU A 57 4.31 13.16 -1.14
C LEU A 57 3.38 14.16 -1.84
N GLY A 58 2.54 14.87 -1.10
CA GLY A 58 1.60 15.85 -1.68
C GLY A 58 0.75 16.56 -0.63
N HIS A 59 -0.07 17.53 -1.03
CA HIS A 59 -0.87 18.34 -0.09
C HIS A 59 -1.96 17.54 0.63
N ASN A 60 -2.55 18.11 1.68
CA ASN A 60 -3.70 17.51 2.37
C ASN A 60 -4.90 17.39 1.42
N GLY A 61 -5.61 16.26 1.49
CA GLY A 61 -6.73 15.97 0.60
C GLY A 61 -6.35 15.53 -0.81
N ALA A 62 -5.06 15.42 -1.13
CA ALA A 62 -4.60 14.94 -2.43
C ALA A 62 -4.88 13.43 -2.66
N GLY A 63 -5.27 12.67 -1.63
CA GLY A 63 -5.60 11.25 -1.77
C GLY A 63 -4.55 10.27 -1.24
N LYS A 64 -3.47 10.73 -0.60
CA LYS A 64 -2.43 9.86 0.00
C LYS A 64 -2.99 8.80 0.94
N THR A 65 -3.78 9.23 1.92
CA THR A 65 -4.46 8.32 2.87
C THR A 65 -5.44 7.41 2.13
N THR A 66 -6.07 7.87 1.05
CA THR A 66 -6.95 7.03 0.22
C THR A 66 -6.17 5.92 -0.48
N VAL A 67 -5.04 6.24 -1.11
CA VAL A 67 -4.15 5.26 -1.74
C VAL A 67 -3.67 4.26 -0.69
N PHE A 68 -3.21 4.75 0.46
CA PHE A 68 -2.77 3.91 1.58
C PHE A 68 -3.88 2.97 2.08
N ASN A 69 -5.11 3.48 2.22
CA ASN A 69 -6.25 2.66 2.62
C ASN A 69 -6.63 1.61 1.56
N CYS A 70 -6.40 1.88 0.28
CA CYS A 70 -6.55 0.86 -0.77
C CYS A 70 -5.45 -0.20 -0.72
N ILE A 71 -4.20 0.19 -0.40
CA ILE A 71 -3.09 -0.75 -0.20
C ILE A 71 -3.37 -1.68 0.98
N THR A 72 -3.80 -1.12 2.11
CA THR A 72 -4.08 -1.89 3.35
C THR A 72 -5.35 -2.73 3.28
N GLY A 73 -6.14 -2.61 2.21
CA GLY A 73 -7.43 -3.27 2.06
C GLY A 73 -8.56 -2.67 2.90
N LEU A 74 -8.34 -1.52 3.56
CA LEU A 74 -9.40 -0.78 4.27
C LEU A 74 -10.46 -0.23 3.29
N TYR A 75 -10.03 0.18 2.11
CA TYR A 75 -10.93 0.60 1.03
C TYR A 75 -10.75 -0.27 -0.20
N ALA A 76 -11.84 -0.91 -0.64
CA ALA A 76 -11.86 -1.52 -1.96
C ALA A 76 -11.66 -0.45 -3.06
N PRO A 77 -10.76 -0.69 -4.04
CA PRO A 77 -10.70 0.12 -5.26
C PRO A 77 -12.08 0.21 -5.93
N THR A 78 -12.39 1.37 -6.51
CA THR A 78 -13.54 1.49 -7.43
C THR A 78 -13.20 0.78 -8.74
N GLU A 79 -11.99 0.99 -9.25
CA GLU A 79 -11.44 0.29 -10.42
C GLU A 79 -9.94 0.02 -10.21
N GLY A 80 -9.39 -0.86 -11.04
CA GLY A 80 -7.99 -1.26 -10.98
C GLY A 80 -7.70 -2.35 -9.95
N GLU A 81 -6.42 -2.65 -9.78
CA GLU A 81 -5.94 -3.74 -8.93
C GLU A 81 -4.79 -3.32 -8.03
N VAL A 82 -4.74 -3.92 -6.85
CA VAL A 82 -3.64 -3.79 -5.90
C VAL A 82 -3.18 -5.18 -5.50
N HIS A 83 -1.87 -5.41 -5.62
CA HIS A 83 -1.21 -6.65 -5.25
C HIS A 83 -0.04 -6.38 -4.30
N ILE A 84 0.08 -7.18 -3.25
CA ILE A 84 1.19 -7.12 -2.29
C ILE A 84 1.82 -8.50 -2.20
N GLY A 85 3.14 -8.57 -2.38
CA GLY A 85 3.87 -9.84 -2.43
C GLY A 85 3.32 -10.83 -3.46
N GLY A 86 2.72 -10.33 -4.55
CA GLY A 86 2.07 -11.15 -5.58
C GLY A 86 0.62 -11.57 -5.29
N HIS A 87 0.07 -11.23 -4.13
CA HIS A 87 -1.31 -11.54 -3.74
C HIS A 87 -2.23 -10.35 -3.95
N SER A 88 -3.42 -10.57 -4.52
CA SER A 88 -4.42 -9.52 -4.71
C SER A 88 -5.07 -9.11 -3.38
N VAL A 89 -5.03 -7.82 -3.06
CA VAL A 89 -5.67 -7.27 -1.85
C VAL A 89 -7.20 -7.48 -1.86
N ARG A 90 -7.80 -7.65 -3.04
CA ARG A 90 -9.26 -7.87 -3.17
C ARG A 90 -9.67 -9.32 -3.01
N HIS A 91 -8.84 -10.26 -3.46
CA HIS A 91 -9.21 -11.67 -3.59
C HIS A 91 -8.45 -12.62 -2.65
N ALA A 92 -7.32 -12.18 -2.10
CA ALA A 92 -6.41 -12.94 -1.25
C ALA A 92 -5.92 -12.04 -0.10
N LEU A 93 -6.86 -11.46 0.66
CA LEU A 93 -6.57 -10.41 1.63
C LEU A 93 -5.71 -10.91 2.80
N GLU A 94 -5.92 -12.14 3.27
CA GLU A 94 -5.13 -12.72 4.36
C GLU A 94 -3.68 -12.94 3.91
N GLU A 95 -3.49 -13.51 2.73
CA GLU A 95 -2.19 -13.71 2.13
C GLU A 95 -1.51 -12.37 1.89
N SER A 96 -2.21 -11.37 1.33
CA SER A 96 -1.68 -10.02 1.18
C SER A 96 -1.26 -9.42 2.54
N ARG A 97 -2.09 -9.52 3.58
CA ARG A 97 -1.79 -8.96 4.91
C ARG A 97 -0.59 -9.61 5.59
N SER A 98 -0.33 -10.89 5.32
CA SER A 98 0.88 -11.57 5.81
C SER A 98 2.18 -10.99 5.24
N GLN A 99 2.11 -10.25 4.13
CA GLN A 99 3.28 -9.72 3.42
C GLN A 99 3.73 -8.32 3.86
N PHE A 100 2.94 -7.58 4.64
CA PHE A 100 3.29 -6.22 5.04
C PHE A 100 2.84 -5.86 6.46
N ALA A 101 3.43 -4.79 6.99
CA ALA A 101 2.98 -4.19 8.23
C ALA A 101 2.60 -2.72 8.04
N VAL A 102 1.66 -2.25 8.86
CA VAL A 102 1.10 -0.90 8.83
C VAL A 102 1.46 -0.21 10.13
N CYS A 103 2.06 0.97 10.02
CA CYS A 103 2.12 1.91 11.13
C CYS A 103 0.95 2.89 11.00
N PRO A 104 0.02 2.95 11.97
CA PRO A 104 -1.11 3.86 11.90
C PRO A 104 -0.65 5.33 11.98
N GLN A 105 -1.50 6.25 11.52
CA GLN A 105 -1.24 7.69 11.60
C GLN A 105 -1.21 8.16 13.05
N ASP A 106 -2.21 7.73 13.83
CA ASP A 106 -2.25 7.92 15.28
C ASP A 106 -1.73 6.64 15.92
N SER A 107 -0.56 6.70 16.56
CA SER A 107 0.03 5.58 17.30
C SER A 107 -0.40 5.68 18.76
N PRO A 108 -1.47 5.00 19.20
CA PRO A 108 -1.90 5.06 20.59
C PRO A 108 -0.81 4.44 21.47
N LEU A 109 -0.24 5.24 22.35
CA LEU A 109 0.62 4.78 23.42
C LEU A 109 -0.24 4.44 24.62
N TYR A 110 -0.26 3.17 25.00
CA TYR A 110 -0.86 2.70 26.25
C TYR A 110 0.12 2.96 27.40
N PRO A 111 -0.20 3.87 28.35
CA PRO A 111 0.67 4.19 29.48
C PRO A 111 0.97 2.98 30.37
N GLU A 112 0.11 1.98 30.36
CA GLU A 112 0.20 0.77 31.18
C GLU A 112 1.16 -0.27 30.56
N PHE A 113 1.72 -0.01 29.38
CA PHE A 113 2.61 -0.93 28.67
C PHE A 113 4.06 -0.45 28.75
N THR A 114 4.97 -1.38 29.05
CA THR A 114 6.40 -1.17 28.81
C THR A 114 6.68 -1.13 27.30
N VAL A 115 7.83 -0.59 26.90
CA VAL A 115 8.27 -0.57 25.48
C VAL A 115 8.25 -1.98 24.88
N GLU A 116 8.80 -2.96 25.62
CA GLU A 116 8.79 -4.36 25.22
C GLU A 116 7.36 -4.88 25.00
N ARG A 117 6.43 -4.57 25.90
CA ARG A 117 5.04 -4.99 25.78
C ARG A 117 4.33 -4.34 24.60
N HIS A 118 4.67 -3.09 24.28
CA HIS A 118 4.20 -2.41 23.07
C HIS A 118 4.70 -3.09 21.80
N LEU A 119 6.01 -3.38 21.72
CA LEU A 119 6.60 -4.06 20.57
C LEU A 119 6.02 -5.47 20.39
N PHE A 120 5.85 -6.21 21.47
CA PHE A 120 5.22 -7.53 21.44
C PHE A 120 3.77 -7.44 20.96
N PHE A 121 2.97 -6.55 21.54
CA PHE A 121 1.56 -6.37 21.18
C PHE A 121 1.37 -6.05 19.70
N PHE A 122 2.10 -5.06 19.17
CA PHE A 122 2.03 -4.70 17.75
C PHE A 122 2.64 -5.76 16.84
N GLY A 123 3.68 -6.49 17.28
CA GLY A 123 4.23 -7.63 16.56
C GLY A 123 3.18 -8.74 16.36
N THR A 124 2.50 -9.12 17.44
CA THR A 124 1.46 -10.16 17.42
C THR A 124 0.26 -9.74 16.56
N LEU A 125 -0.20 -8.49 16.66
CA LEU A 125 -1.32 -7.98 15.86
C LEU A 125 -1.06 -8.09 14.35
N MET A 126 0.21 -7.99 13.95
CA MET A 126 0.65 -8.06 12.57
C MET A 126 1.06 -9.47 12.13
N GLY A 127 0.73 -10.50 12.92
CA GLY A 127 0.98 -11.91 12.60
C GLY A 127 2.44 -12.33 12.69
N ARG A 128 3.30 -11.53 13.32
CA ARG A 128 4.70 -11.89 13.60
C ARG A 128 4.78 -12.53 14.98
N GLN A 129 4.91 -13.86 14.99
CA GLN A 129 5.19 -14.66 16.19
C GLN A 129 6.69 -14.76 16.44
#